data_AF-A0A1I7V4N6-F1
#
_entry.id   AF-A0A1I7V4N6-F1
#
_cell.length_a   1.000
_cell.length_b   1.000
_cell.length_c   1.000
_cell.angle_alpha   90.00
_cell.angle_beta   90.00
_cell.angle_gamma   90.00
#
_symmetry.space_group_name_H-M   'P 1'
#
loop_
_entity.id
_entity.type
_entity.pdbx_description
1 polymer ?
#
loop_
_entity_poly.entity_id
_entity_poly.type
_entity_poly.pdbx_seq_one_letter_code
_entity_poly.pdbx_strand_id
1 'polypeptide(L)'
;MNTLFLTFLFVYIPIYTTACDITATLTSQTHQEIFAQFTFHNKTKSPIYQFEQDGQVEKVHITGMLCSINPTRLDVYSKPPVAGTKPNGTSQAFLEGFGYVNYVLLSDGAFMGMKAGIVCAAGDCGASRG
;
A
#
# COMPACT_ATOMS: atom_id res chain seq x y z
N MET A 1 -29.73 -22.11 23.80
CA MET A 1 -29.05 -20.96 23.15
C MET A 1 -27.76 -21.48 22.50
N ASN A 2 -27.91 -22.34 21.51
CA ASN A 2 -27.80 -22.05 20.07
C ASN A 2 -26.35 -22.22 19.56
N THR A 3 -25.83 -23.45 19.68
CA THR A 3 -24.58 -23.91 19.04
C THR A 3 -24.56 -23.62 17.54
N LEU A 4 -25.75 -23.59 16.92
CA LEU A 4 -26.00 -23.24 15.52
C LEU A 4 -25.74 -21.75 15.21
N PHE A 5 -25.88 -20.86 16.21
CA PHE A 5 -25.61 -19.43 16.09
C PHE A 5 -24.11 -19.15 16.16
N LEU A 6 -23.39 -19.91 16.99
CA LEU A 6 -21.93 -19.86 17.11
C LEU A 6 -21.24 -20.39 15.85
N THR A 7 -21.78 -21.43 15.20
CA THR A 7 -21.26 -21.92 13.91
C THR A 7 -21.59 -20.99 12.75
N PHE A 8 -22.75 -20.32 12.74
CA PHE A 8 -23.06 -19.30 11.73
C PHE A 8 -22.10 -18.09 11.81
N LEU A 9 -21.71 -17.69 13.02
CA LEU A 9 -20.73 -16.63 13.24
C LEU A 9 -19.35 -17.01 12.69
N PHE A 10 -18.85 -18.23 12.90
CA PHE A 10 -17.54 -18.64 12.40
C PHE A 10 -17.45 -18.81 10.87
N VAL A 11 -18.56 -19.07 10.19
CA VAL A 11 -18.58 -19.32 8.72
C VAL A 11 -18.84 -18.04 7.91
N TYR A 12 -19.48 -17.01 8.47
CA TYR A 12 -19.79 -15.75 7.77
C TYR A 12 -18.73 -14.64 7.91
N ILE A 13 -17.82 -14.74 8.88
CA ILE A 13 -16.79 -13.70 9.09
C ILE A 13 -15.72 -13.60 7.96
N PRO A 14 -15.31 -14.64 7.20
CA PRO A 14 -14.17 -14.50 6.31
C PRO A 14 -14.48 -13.80 4.97
N ILE A 15 -15.74 -13.43 4.70
CA ILE A 15 -16.14 -12.88 3.39
C ILE A 15 -15.93 -11.35 3.32
N TYR A 16 -15.89 -10.67 4.46
CA TYR A 16 -15.89 -9.20 4.52
C TYR A 16 -14.50 -8.55 4.56
N THR A 17 -13.41 -9.31 4.64
CA THR A 17 -12.07 -8.73 4.84
C THR A 17 -11.27 -8.48 3.57
N THR A 18 -11.83 -8.77 2.39
CA THR A 18 -11.07 -8.70 1.13
C THR A 18 -11.20 -7.37 0.39
N ALA A 19 -12.11 -6.49 0.81
CA ALA A 19 -12.22 -5.15 0.22
C ALA A 19 -11.21 -4.19 0.84
N CYS A 20 -10.83 -3.18 0.08
CA CYS A 20 -10.02 -2.07 0.57
C CYS A 20 -10.66 -0.73 0.21
N ASP A 21 -10.66 0.18 1.16
CA ASP A 21 -10.91 1.61 0.97
C ASP A 21 -9.93 2.36 1.88
N ILE A 22 -8.79 2.72 1.31
CA ILE A 22 -7.64 3.18 2.06
C ILE A 22 -7.19 4.52 1.52
N THR A 23 -7.05 5.49 2.41
CA THR A 23 -6.35 6.74 2.12
C THR A 23 -4.87 6.60 2.47
N ALA A 24 -4.04 6.42 1.45
CA ALA A 24 -2.59 6.40 1.59
C ALA A 24 -2.03 7.82 1.48
N THR A 25 -1.21 8.22 2.44
CA THR A 25 -0.45 9.48 2.42
C THR A 25 1.00 9.13 2.16
N LEU A 26 1.57 9.60 1.06
CA LEU A 26 2.98 9.47 0.71
C LEU A 26 3.71 10.71 1.20
N THR A 27 4.74 10.57 2.01
CA THR A 27 5.55 11.69 2.52
C THR A 27 7.00 11.48 2.10
N SER A 28 7.56 12.42 1.34
CA SER A 28 8.99 12.43 1.02
C SER A 28 9.81 12.76 2.27
N GLN A 29 10.87 11.99 2.54
CA GLN A 29 11.88 12.27 3.56
C GLN A 29 13.29 12.31 2.96
N THR A 30 13.41 12.95 1.80
CA THR A 30 14.68 13.07 1.07
C THR A 30 14.83 14.46 0.46
N HIS A 31 16.07 14.97 0.47
CA HIS A 31 16.43 16.21 -0.22
C HIS A 31 16.66 16.03 -1.72
N GLN A 32 16.76 14.78 -2.19
CA GLN A 32 16.86 14.46 -3.61
C GLN A 32 15.48 14.20 -4.19
N GLU A 33 15.32 14.58 -5.46
CA GLU A 33 14.13 14.25 -6.24
C GLU A 33 13.90 12.74 -6.31
N ILE A 34 12.69 12.30 -6.01
CA ILE A 34 12.27 10.91 -6.11
C ILE A 34 10.91 10.78 -6.77
N PHE A 35 10.65 9.58 -7.29
CA PHE A 35 9.40 9.22 -7.91
C PHE A 35 8.82 7.99 -7.24
N ALA A 36 7.52 7.96 -7.02
CA ALA A 36 6.82 6.80 -6.48
C ALA A 36 5.71 6.35 -7.41
N GLN A 37 5.48 5.04 -7.47
CA GLN A 37 4.35 4.46 -8.21
C GLN A 37 3.81 3.24 -7.49
N PHE A 38 2.48 3.17 -7.38
CA PHE A 38 1.81 1.96 -6.96
C PHE A 38 1.61 1.01 -8.13
N THR A 39 1.80 -0.28 -7.88
CA THR A 39 1.23 -1.37 -8.69
C THR A 39 0.20 -2.07 -7.82
N PHE A 40 -1.08 -1.96 -8.17
CA PHE A 40 -2.19 -2.48 -7.38
C PHE A 40 -2.39 -3.99 -7.55
N HIS A 41 -3.22 -4.59 -6.69
CA HIS A 41 -3.57 -6.02 -6.69
C HIS A 41 -4.10 -6.53 -8.05
N ASN A 42 -4.71 -5.66 -8.85
CA ASN A 42 -5.21 -5.95 -10.20
C ASN A 42 -4.15 -5.74 -11.31
N LYS A 43 -2.88 -5.56 -10.93
CA LYS A 43 -1.72 -5.26 -11.81
C LYS A 43 -1.79 -3.91 -12.54
N THR A 44 -2.81 -3.10 -12.27
CA THR A 44 -2.84 -1.71 -12.77
C THR A 44 -1.86 -0.86 -12.00
N LYS A 45 -1.38 0.21 -12.63
CA LYS A 45 -0.43 1.14 -12.04
C LYS A 45 -1.11 2.47 -11.76
N SER A 46 -0.72 3.11 -10.66
CA SER A 46 -1.08 4.50 -10.43
C SER A 46 -0.35 5.44 -11.40
N PRO A 47 -0.75 6.72 -11.46
CA PRO A 47 0.14 7.77 -11.92
C PRO A 47 1.50 7.72 -11.21
N ILE A 48 2.51 8.33 -11.83
CA ILE A 48 3.81 8.54 -11.21
C ILE A 48 3.69 9.78 -10.34
N TYR A 49 3.98 9.64 -9.05
CA TYR A 49 4.06 10.73 -8.10
C TYR A 49 5.50 11.23 -8.05
N GLN A 50 5.71 12.52 -8.26
CA GLN A 50 7.03 13.15 -8.22
C GLN A 50 7.15 13.95 -6.93
N PHE A 51 8.27 13.81 -6.24
CA PHE A 51 8.59 14.56 -5.03
C PHE A 51 9.93 15.25 -5.24
N GLU A 52 9.92 16.58 -5.26
CA GLU A 52 11.10 17.40 -5.54
C GLU A 52 11.85 17.80 -4.27
N GLN A 53 11.20 17.74 -3.11
CA GLN A 53 11.77 18.18 -1.84
C GLN A 53 11.26 17.35 -0.65
N ASP A 54 12.01 17.47 0.44
CA ASP A 54 11.69 16.89 1.73
C ASP A 54 10.36 17.45 2.28
N GLY A 55 9.55 16.59 2.89
CA GLY A 55 8.25 16.93 3.46
C GLY A 55 7.12 17.14 2.45
N GLN A 56 7.34 16.98 1.14
CA GLN A 56 6.24 16.95 0.17
C GLN A 56 5.33 15.75 0.41
N VAL A 57 4.02 15.98 0.29
CA VAL A 57 2.98 15.00 0.61
C VAL A 57 2.03 14.82 -0.56
N GLU A 58 1.76 13.56 -0.90
CA GLU A 58 0.74 13.16 -1.86
C GLU A 58 -0.29 12.25 -1.21
N LYS A 59 -1.56 12.39 -1.61
CA LYS A 59 -2.64 11.54 -1.12
C LYS A 59 -3.19 10.67 -2.23
N VAL A 60 -3.30 9.38 -1.95
CA VAL A 60 -3.75 8.36 -2.88
C VAL A 60 -4.90 7.59 -2.26
N HIS A 61 -6.04 7.56 -2.94
CA HIS A 61 -7.17 6.74 -2.55
C HIS A 61 -7.09 5.39 -3.25
N ILE A 62 -6.95 4.32 -2.45
CA ILE A 62 -6.84 2.94 -2.91
C ILE A 62 -8.15 2.25 -2.57
N THR A 63 -8.96 2.00 -3.59
CA THR A 63 -10.26 1.36 -3.44
C THR A 63 -10.34 0.11 -4.32
N GLY A 64 -10.93 -0.95 -3.80
CA GLY A 64 -11.16 -2.16 -4.59
C GLY A 64 -11.87 -3.26 -3.82
N MET A 65 -12.35 -4.25 -4.57
CA MET A 65 -12.78 -5.53 -4.01
C MET A 65 -11.64 -6.53 -4.19
N LEU A 66 -11.49 -7.47 -3.26
CA LEU A 66 -10.49 -8.53 -3.33
C LEU A 66 -9.02 -8.03 -3.37
N CYS A 67 -8.73 -6.94 -2.65
CA CYS A 67 -7.43 -6.30 -2.55
C CYS A 67 -6.33 -7.18 -1.92
N SER A 68 -6.74 -8.27 -1.26
CA SER A 68 -5.83 -9.27 -0.68
C SER A 68 -5.49 -10.46 -1.56
N ILE A 69 -6.03 -10.55 -2.78
CA ILE A 69 -5.63 -11.65 -3.69
C ILE A 69 -4.17 -11.52 -4.11
N ASN A 70 -3.71 -10.29 -4.38
CA ASN A 70 -2.33 -10.01 -4.77
C ASN A 70 -1.80 -8.82 -3.97
N PRO A 71 -0.49 -8.77 -3.70
CA PRO A 71 0.08 -7.65 -2.98
C PRO A 71 0.01 -6.38 -3.85
N THR A 72 -0.32 -5.26 -3.20
CA THR A 72 -0.08 -3.93 -3.76
C THR A 72 1.36 -3.54 -3.44
N ARG A 73 2.08 -3.11 -4.47
CA ARG A 73 3.49 -2.73 -4.42
C ARG A 73 3.65 -1.24 -4.53
N LEU A 74 4.51 -0.66 -3.72
CA LEU A 74 4.95 0.73 -3.77
C LEU A 74 6.43 0.74 -4.13
N ASP A 75 6.71 1.26 -5.32
CA ASP A 75 8.07 1.36 -5.86
C ASP A 75 8.54 2.81 -5.76
N VAL A 76 9.82 2.98 -5.40
CA VAL A 76 10.51 4.27 -5.38
C VAL A 76 11.64 4.26 -6.40
N TYR A 77 11.79 5.37 -7.12
CA TYR A 77 12.78 5.55 -8.18
C TYR A 77 13.51 6.87 -7.99
N SER A 78 14.80 6.90 -8.32
CA SER A 78 15.58 8.15 -8.40
C SER A 78 15.45 8.89 -9.73
N LYS A 79 14.64 8.37 -10.66
CA LYS A 79 14.35 8.97 -11.97
C LYS A 79 12.95 8.59 -12.43
N PRO A 80 12.32 9.36 -13.34
CA PRO A 80 11.00 9.02 -13.86
C PRO A 80 10.98 7.60 -14.45
N PRO A 81 10.13 6.68 -13.94
CA PRO A 81 10.13 5.30 -14.41
C PRO A 81 9.53 5.17 -15.81
N VAL A 82 10.30 4.58 -16.72
CA VAL A 82 9.82 4.06 -18.02
C VAL A 82 9.75 2.53 -17.98
N ALA A 83 9.17 1.90 -19.00
CA ALA A 83 9.12 0.44 -19.11
C ALA A 83 10.51 -0.18 -18.91
N GLY A 84 10.62 -1.14 -17.98
CA GLY A 84 11.88 -1.80 -17.63
C GLY A 84 12.78 -1.08 -16.61
N THR A 85 12.40 0.11 -16.12
CA THR A 85 13.17 0.81 -15.08
C THR A 85 13.13 0.03 -13.76
N LYS A 86 14.30 -0.29 -13.23
CA LYS A 86 14.42 -0.95 -11.92
C LYS A 86 14.18 0.08 -10.80
N PRO A 87 13.32 -0.22 -9.81
CA PRO A 87 13.16 0.64 -8.65
C PRO A 87 14.41 0.64 -7.77
N ASN A 88 14.64 1.77 -7.09
CA ASN A 88 15.66 1.91 -6.06
C ASN A 88 15.23 1.16 -4.79
N GLY A 89 13.94 1.23 -4.49
CA GLY A 89 13.34 0.62 -3.31
C GLY A 89 11.94 0.13 -3.60
N THR A 90 11.56 -0.98 -2.97
CA THR A 90 10.27 -1.62 -3.20
C THR A 90 9.71 -2.14 -1.88
N SER A 91 8.45 -1.82 -1.65
CA SER A 91 7.68 -2.26 -0.50
C SER A 91 6.36 -2.83 -0.97
N GLN A 92 5.83 -3.85 -0.30
CA GLN A 92 4.59 -4.50 -0.72
C GLN A 92 3.80 -5.03 0.46
N ALA A 93 2.47 -5.06 0.32
CA ALA A 93 1.58 -5.74 1.24
C ALA A 93 0.25 -6.10 0.60
N PHE A 94 -0.42 -7.05 1.22
CA PHE A 94 -1.83 -7.33 0.96
C PHE A 94 -2.66 -6.29 1.70
N LEU A 95 -3.34 -5.42 0.95
CA LEU A 95 -4.14 -4.34 1.51
C LEU A 95 -5.54 -4.87 1.83
N GLU A 96 -5.99 -4.68 3.07
CA GLU A 96 -7.30 -5.11 3.54
C GLU A 96 -7.85 -4.10 4.56
N GLY A 97 -9.15 -3.80 4.46
CA GLY A 97 -9.88 -2.97 5.41
C GLY A 97 -10.15 -1.54 4.93
N PHE A 98 -10.64 -0.72 5.85
CA PHE A 98 -11.16 0.62 5.60
C PHE A 98 -10.45 1.60 6.52
N GLY A 99 -9.68 2.55 5.98
CA GLY A 99 -8.95 3.49 6.83
C GLY A 99 -7.86 4.28 6.13
N TYR A 100 -6.74 4.47 6.81
CA TYR A 100 -5.63 5.27 6.30
C TYR A 100 -4.27 4.68 6.65
N VAL A 101 -3.28 5.05 5.85
CA VAL A 101 -1.87 4.69 6.03
C VAL A 101 -0.98 5.86 5.61
N ASN A 102 0.10 6.08 6.34
CA ASN A 102 1.18 6.98 5.97
C ASN A 102 2.39 6.16 5.56
N TYR A 103 2.90 6.42 4.35
CA TYR A 103 4.15 5.89 3.83
C TYR A 103 5.22 6.98 3.81
N VAL A 104 6.37 6.67 4.39
CA VAL A 104 7.58 7.48 4.32
C VAL A 104 8.41 7.01 3.13
N LEU A 105 8.74 7.92 2.23
CA LEU A 105 9.53 7.65 1.03
C LEU A 105 10.97 8.14 1.23
N LEU A 106 11.92 7.23 1.10
CA LEU A 106 13.35 7.49 1.08
C LEU A 106 13.91 7.14 -0.31
N SER A 107 15.13 7.58 -0.61
CA SER A 107 15.78 7.32 -1.90
C SER A 107 15.96 5.84 -2.24
N ASP A 108 15.93 4.96 -1.25
CA ASP A 108 16.18 3.52 -1.33
C ASP A 108 15.00 2.66 -0.87
N GLY A 109 13.85 3.25 -0.53
CA GLY A 109 12.76 2.47 0.06
C GLY A 109 11.49 3.26 0.37
N ALA A 110 10.41 2.51 0.56
CA ALA A 110 9.15 3.02 1.08
C ALA A 110 8.78 2.25 2.36
N PHE A 111 8.50 2.99 3.43
CA PHE A 111 8.29 2.45 4.77
C PHE A 111 6.93 2.86 5.29
N MET A 112 6.28 1.98 6.05
CA MET A 112 5.05 2.34 6.74
C MET A 112 5.39 3.16 7.99
N GLY A 113 4.81 4.35 8.10
CA GLY A 113 4.94 5.20 9.29
C GLY A 113 3.84 4.95 10.31
N MET A 114 2.58 5.11 9.90
CA MET A 114 1.40 4.89 10.77
C MET A 114 0.22 4.38 9.94
N LYS A 115 -0.61 3.53 10.53
CA LYS A 115 -1.87 3.07 9.92
C LYS A 115 -3.00 3.02 10.94
N ALA A 116 -4.24 3.15 10.48
CA ALA A 116 -5.42 2.81 11.26
C ALA A 116 -6.54 2.28 10.35
N GLY A 117 -7.33 1.33 10.86
CA GLY A 117 -8.46 0.75 10.13
C GLY A 117 -8.10 -0.27 9.04
N ILE A 118 -6.81 -0.54 8.82
CA ILE A 118 -6.34 -1.53 7.84
C ILE A 118 -5.54 -2.64 8.53
N VAL A 119 -5.67 -3.86 8.01
CA VAL A 119 -5.02 -5.04 8.58
C VAL A 119 -3.52 -4.99 8.33
N CYS A 120 -3.10 -4.62 7.12
CA CYS A 120 -1.71 -4.62 6.69
C CYS A 120 -1.39 -3.51 5.67
N ALA A 121 -0.12 -3.09 5.64
CA ALA A 121 0.39 -2.02 4.80
C ALA A 121 1.78 -2.35 4.26
N ALA A 122 2.18 -1.72 3.15
CA ALA A 122 3.47 -1.96 2.52
C ALA A 122 4.62 -1.58 3.48
N GLY A 123 5.46 -2.55 3.85
CA GLY A 123 6.55 -2.35 4.81
C GLY A 123 6.18 -2.66 6.26
N ASP A 124 4.97 -3.18 6.49
CA ASP A 124 4.46 -3.63 7.79
C ASP A 124 4.24 -5.16 7.79
N CYS A 125 3.32 -5.66 6.94
CA CYS A 125 3.06 -7.09 6.79
C CYS A 125 3.47 -7.58 5.40
N GLY A 126 4.69 -8.08 5.27
CA GLY A 126 5.21 -8.62 4.02
C GLY A 126 6.72 -8.52 3.96
N ALA A 127 7.38 -9.40 3.23
CA ALA A 127 8.82 -9.31 3.04
C ALA A 127 9.16 -7.96 2.39
N SER A 128 9.82 -7.09 3.14
CA SER A 128 10.29 -5.74 2.73
C SER A 128 11.41 -5.79 1.67
N ARG A 129 11.54 -6.88 0.92
CA ARG A 129 12.62 -7.11 -0.05
C ARG A 129 12.05 -7.86 -1.26
N GLY A 130 11.72 -7.10 -2.30
CA GLY A 130 11.62 -7.58 -3.68
C GLY A 130 12.95 -7.43 -4.38
#